data_AF-A0A498DEH1-F1
#
_entry.id   AF-A0A498DEH1-F1
#
_cell.length_a   1.000
_cell.length_b   1.000
_cell.length_c   1.000
_cell.angle_alpha   90.00
_cell.angle_beta   90.00
_cell.angle_gamma   90.00
#
_symmetry.space_group_name_H-M   'P 1'
#
loop_
_entity.id
_entity.type
_entity.pdbx_description
1 polymer ?
#
loop_
_entity_poly.entity_id
_entity_poly.type
_entity_poly.pdbx_seq_one_letter_code
_entity_poly.pdbx_strand_id
1 'polypeptide(L)'
;MSALRANETAVLVGSVPYWYKVKLPSGLTGYVSKRWATVVTTSASTGQLLRIGSWNIRKLGHGTKDFAKVAQAIDQNFDVLVVVEVMQKQRAHNGYDSLINELGSSWKGLITDSLRPNTISSNSEFYAILYRSSIVRPCAGWSKLIYHQDNDGGDNGVGDDVFSREPAFGCLEAPTSHFKIGFDFLIAAFHATFKSKAAIKAESGHLNEVFSTMAAARPGEKDLIIAGDFNLVPNTLSTVTEMDVTTVGRVQPSIRLESSQGTCMTTS
;
A
#
# COMPACT_ATOMS: atom_id res chain seq x y z
N MET A 1 -36.86 23.97 -1.55
CA MET A 1 -36.67 22.63 -0.95
C MET A 1 -35.58 21.91 -1.72
N SER A 2 -34.50 21.48 -1.06
CA SER A 2 -33.48 20.64 -1.70
C SER A 2 -33.82 19.18 -1.45
N ALA A 3 -33.82 18.35 -2.50
CA ALA A 3 -34.08 16.92 -2.40
C ALA A 3 -33.03 16.16 -3.21
N LEU A 4 -32.60 15.01 -2.70
CA LEU A 4 -31.79 14.05 -3.45
C LEU A 4 -32.71 13.29 -4.40
N ARG A 5 -32.37 13.22 -5.69
CA ARG A 5 -33.14 12.50 -6.70
C ARG A 5 -32.61 11.08 -6.90
N ALA A 6 -33.40 10.24 -7.56
CA ALA A 6 -32.95 8.92 -7.98
C ALA A 6 -31.63 9.02 -8.78
N ASN A 7 -30.69 8.13 -8.49
CA ASN A 7 -29.32 8.08 -9.01
C ASN A 7 -28.37 9.19 -8.57
N GLU A 8 -28.81 10.16 -7.77
CA GLU A 8 -27.90 11.13 -7.16
C GLU A 8 -27.25 10.54 -5.90
N THR A 9 -26.05 11.05 -5.59
CA THR A 9 -25.27 10.65 -4.42
C THR A 9 -25.19 11.77 -3.40
N ALA A 10 -25.22 11.41 -2.12
CA ALA A 10 -24.96 12.33 -1.01
C ALA A 10 -23.92 11.72 -0.05
N VAL A 11 -23.21 12.55 0.71
CA VAL A 11 -22.22 12.08 1.68
C VAL A 11 -22.96 11.41 2.84
N LEU A 12 -22.59 10.17 3.20
CA LEU A 12 -23.12 9.51 4.40
C LEU A 12 -22.45 10.10 5.64
N VAL A 13 -23.27 10.70 6.50
CA VAL A 13 -22.82 11.33 7.76
C VAL A 13 -23.05 10.41 8.95
N GLY A 14 -24.03 9.51 8.87
CA GLY A 14 -24.34 8.54 9.92
C GLY A 14 -25.54 7.68 9.58
N SER A 15 -25.95 6.80 10.50
CA SER A 15 -27.10 5.94 10.30
C SER A 15 -27.86 5.72 11.61
N VAL A 16 -29.18 5.65 11.51
CA VAL A 16 -30.09 5.22 12.57
C VAL A 16 -30.92 4.03 12.06
N PRO A 17 -31.72 3.34 12.90
CA PRO A 17 -32.60 2.28 12.40
C PRO A 17 -33.45 2.80 11.22
N TYR A 18 -33.46 2.03 10.13
CA TYR A 18 -34.21 2.29 8.88
C TYR A 18 -33.83 3.52 8.03
N TRP A 19 -32.94 4.41 8.52
CA TRP A 19 -32.54 5.63 7.80
C TRP A 19 -31.01 5.84 7.76
N TYR A 20 -30.56 6.48 6.67
CA TYR A 20 -29.23 7.06 6.54
C TYR A 20 -29.31 8.57 6.74
N LYS A 21 -28.41 9.14 7.55
CA LYS A 21 -28.21 10.58 7.67
C LYS A 21 -27.20 11.02 6.61
N VAL A 22 -27.59 11.92 5.74
CA VAL A 22 -26.78 12.36 4.58
C VAL A 22 -26.55 13.86 4.58
N LYS A 23 -25.47 14.31 3.91
CA LYS A 23 -25.20 15.72 3.60
C LYS A 23 -25.23 15.92 2.09
N LEU A 24 -26.09 16.82 1.64
CA LEU A 24 -26.25 17.19 0.23
C LEU A 24 -25.10 18.11 -0.23
N PRO A 25 -24.85 18.23 -1.54
CA PRO A 25 -23.86 19.16 -2.09
C PRO A 25 -24.09 20.62 -1.68
N SER A 26 -25.35 21.00 -1.45
CA SER A 26 -25.73 22.33 -0.94
C SER A 26 -25.32 22.59 0.51
N GLY A 27 -24.73 21.60 1.20
CA GLY A 27 -24.32 21.69 2.60
C GLY A 27 -25.41 21.29 3.59
N LEU A 28 -26.67 21.20 3.16
CA LEU A 28 -27.81 20.78 3.99
C LEU A 28 -27.70 19.31 4.39
N THR A 29 -28.14 19.00 5.61
CA THR A 29 -28.25 17.62 6.08
C THR A 29 -29.70 17.14 6.08
N GLY A 30 -29.88 15.85 5.82
CA GLY A 30 -31.20 15.22 5.81
C GLY A 30 -31.14 13.71 6.02
N TYR A 31 -32.28 13.06 5.87
CA TYR A 31 -32.40 11.61 5.99
C TYR A 31 -32.96 10.97 4.73
N VAL A 32 -32.45 9.79 4.40
CA VAL A 32 -32.92 8.94 3.30
C VAL A 32 -33.17 7.52 3.80
N SER A 33 -34.25 6.88 3.35
CA SER A 33 -34.62 5.54 3.81
C SER A 33 -33.63 4.50 3.30
N LYS A 34 -33.22 3.57 4.17
CA LYS A 34 -32.38 2.41 3.79
C LYS A 34 -33.05 1.51 2.75
N ARG A 35 -34.39 1.52 2.68
CA ARG A 35 -35.15 0.74 1.71
C ARG A 35 -34.98 1.23 0.28
N TRP A 36 -34.62 2.51 0.11
CA TRP A 36 -34.55 3.19 -1.19
C TRP A 36 -33.15 3.66 -1.56
N ALA A 37 -32.15 3.27 -0.78
CA ALA A 37 -30.82 3.79 -0.96
C ALA A 37 -29.76 2.76 -0.59
N THR A 38 -28.66 2.75 -1.35
CA THR A 38 -27.51 1.89 -1.10
C THR A 38 -26.33 2.73 -0.64
N VAL A 39 -25.52 2.18 0.26
CA VAL A 39 -24.23 2.78 0.60
C VAL A 39 -23.29 2.45 -0.55
N VAL A 40 -22.87 3.47 -1.29
CA VAL A 40 -21.84 3.38 -2.31
C VAL A 40 -20.56 4.00 -1.74
N THR A 41 -19.51 3.22 -1.59
CA THR A 41 -18.17 3.79 -1.42
C THR A 41 -17.85 4.55 -2.71
N THR A 42 -17.52 5.82 -2.60
CA THR A 42 -17.21 6.65 -3.77
C THR A 42 -15.94 6.12 -4.42
N SER A 43 -16.13 5.24 -5.40
CA SER A 43 -15.21 4.89 -6.47
C SER A 43 -16.06 4.21 -7.54
N ALA A 44 -17.02 4.93 -8.10
CA ALA A 44 -17.45 4.63 -9.46
C ALA A 44 -16.35 5.15 -10.40
N SER A 45 -15.14 4.60 -10.28
CA SER A 45 -14.19 4.64 -11.37
C SER A 45 -14.76 3.73 -12.45
N THR A 46 -14.87 4.23 -13.67
CA THR A 46 -15.06 3.38 -14.86
C THR A 46 -13.83 2.51 -15.14
N GLY A 47 -12.78 2.62 -14.32
CA GLY A 47 -11.57 1.80 -14.33
C GLY A 47 -11.57 0.72 -13.25
N GLN A 48 -10.74 -0.30 -13.48
CA GLN A 48 -10.48 -1.40 -12.56
C GLN A 48 -9.78 -0.87 -11.30
N LEU A 49 -10.26 -1.26 -10.11
CA LEU A 49 -9.63 -0.93 -8.84
C LEU A 49 -8.40 -1.81 -8.63
N LEU A 50 -7.25 -1.20 -8.31
CA LEU A 50 -6.04 -1.89 -7.89
C LEU A 50 -5.76 -1.60 -6.41
N ARG A 51 -5.73 -2.65 -5.56
CA ARG A 51 -5.51 -2.51 -4.12
C ARG A 51 -4.04 -2.73 -3.79
N ILE A 52 -3.35 -1.65 -3.42
CA ILE A 52 -1.94 -1.64 -3.06
C ILE A 52 -1.82 -1.41 -1.55
N GLY A 53 -0.94 -2.16 -0.88
CA GLY A 53 -0.65 -1.94 0.53
C GLY A 53 0.77 -2.32 0.91
N SER A 54 1.09 -2.13 2.20
CA SER A 54 2.30 -2.63 2.82
C SER A 54 2.00 -3.25 4.18
N TRP A 55 2.74 -4.30 4.54
CA TRP A 55 2.58 -4.98 5.82
C TRP A 55 3.91 -5.45 6.39
N ASN A 56 4.25 -4.95 7.58
CA ASN A 56 5.19 -5.62 8.48
C ASN A 56 4.49 -6.82 9.13
N ILE A 57 4.77 -8.04 8.65
CA ILE A 57 4.15 -9.30 9.13
C ILE A 57 4.81 -9.79 10.44
N ARG A 58 5.71 -8.98 11.02
CA ARG A 58 6.48 -9.22 12.24
C ARG A 58 7.24 -10.53 12.19
N LYS A 59 8.52 -10.45 11.87
CA LYS A 59 9.46 -11.56 11.82
C LYS A 59 8.95 -12.73 10.97
N LEU A 60 8.62 -12.48 9.70
CA LEU A 60 8.16 -13.52 8.78
C LEU A 60 9.29 -14.55 8.59
N GLY A 61 9.05 -15.80 8.99
CA GLY A 61 10.06 -16.87 8.96
C GLY A 61 10.75 -17.17 10.29
N HIS A 62 10.50 -16.37 11.33
CA HIS A 62 10.88 -16.71 12.71
C HIS A 62 9.64 -16.96 13.58
N GLY A 63 9.75 -17.93 14.48
CA GLY A 63 8.65 -18.38 15.35
C GLY A 63 7.53 -19.07 14.57
N THR A 64 6.37 -19.22 15.22
CA THR A 64 5.19 -19.84 14.63
C THR A 64 4.32 -18.79 13.93
N LYS A 65 3.91 -19.07 12.68
CA LYS A 65 3.00 -18.25 11.89
C LYS A 65 1.88 -19.13 11.33
N ASP A 66 0.65 -18.62 11.36
CA ASP A 66 -0.51 -19.23 10.71
C ASP A 66 -0.56 -18.71 9.26
N PHE A 67 0.19 -19.36 8.38
CA PHE A 67 0.33 -18.92 6.98
C PHE A 67 -1.02 -18.90 6.26
N ALA A 68 -1.93 -19.84 6.56
CA ALA A 68 -3.26 -19.89 5.94
C ALA A 68 -4.06 -18.61 6.23
N LYS A 69 -4.06 -18.14 7.49
CA LYS A 69 -4.73 -16.87 7.83
C LYS A 69 -4.04 -15.65 7.24
N VAL A 70 -2.71 -15.64 7.21
CA VAL A 70 -1.96 -14.54 6.58
C VAL A 70 -2.28 -14.48 5.08
N ALA A 71 -2.20 -15.61 4.38
CA ALA A 71 -2.54 -15.71 2.96
C ALA A 71 -3.99 -15.30 2.69
N GLN A 72 -4.94 -15.74 3.53
CA GLN A 72 -6.35 -15.32 3.43
C GLN A 72 -6.50 -13.80 3.57
N ALA A 73 -5.85 -13.18 4.56
CA ALA A 73 -5.91 -11.73 4.75
C ALA A 73 -5.31 -10.98 3.56
N ILE A 74 -4.21 -11.49 2.98
CA ILE A 74 -3.59 -10.91 1.79
C ILE A 74 -4.55 -11.01 0.60
N ASP A 75 -5.06 -12.20 0.33
CA ASP A 75 -5.92 -12.48 -0.82
C ASP A 75 -7.22 -11.64 -0.81
N GLN A 76 -7.80 -11.44 0.36
CA GLN A 76 -9.05 -10.70 0.50
C GLN A 76 -8.88 -9.18 0.34
N ASN A 77 -7.71 -8.63 0.61
CA ASN A 77 -7.54 -7.17 0.77
C ASN A 77 -6.62 -6.51 -0.26
N PHE A 78 -5.75 -7.28 -0.92
CA PHE A 78 -4.73 -6.71 -1.79
C PHE A 78 -4.68 -7.37 -3.17
N ASP A 79 -4.10 -6.62 -4.10
CA ASP A 79 -3.65 -7.08 -5.41
C ASP A 79 -2.14 -6.91 -5.56
N VAL A 80 -1.56 -5.94 -4.82
CA VAL A 80 -0.12 -5.75 -4.62
C VAL A 80 0.15 -5.47 -3.14
N LEU A 81 1.13 -6.16 -2.56
CA LEU A 81 1.51 -5.99 -1.17
C LEU A 81 3.03 -5.95 -1.00
N VAL A 82 3.53 -4.84 -0.45
CA VAL A 82 4.89 -4.75 0.05
C VAL A 82 4.98 -5.45 1.41
N VAL A 83 5.92 -6.37 1.55
CA VAL A 83 6.18 -7.11 2.79
C VAL A 83 7.57 -6.75 3.30
N VAL A 84 7.61 -6.28 4.55
CA VAL A 84 8.86 -6.02 5.30
C VAL A 84 8.99 -7.00 6.47
N GLU A 85 10.17 -7.06 7.10
CA GLU A 85 10.54 -8.11 8.06
C GLU A 85 10.46 -9.54 7.50
N VAL A 86 10.89 -9.74 6.23
CA VAL A 86 11.12 -11.10 5.71
C VAL A 86 12.44 -11.61 6.28
N MET A 87 12.37 -12.31 7.41
CA MET A 87 13.57 -12.63 8.18
C MET A 87 14.40 -13.71 7.51
N GLN A 88 15.72 -13.51 7.52
CA GLN A 88 16.63 -14.54 7.09
C GLN A 88 16.75 -15.65 8.14
N LYS A 89 16.95 -16.88 7.66
CA LYS A 89 17.53 -17.99 8.44
C LYS A 89 18.60 -18.64 7.58
N GLN A 90 19.86 -18.51 7.99
CA GLN A 90 21.02 -18.97 7.20
C GLN A 90 21.04 -18.35 5.79
N ARG A 91 20.76 -17.05 5.69
CA ARG A 91 20.62 -16.30 4.43
C ARG A 91 19.49 -16.76 3.51
N ALA A 92 18.60 -17.66 3.96
CA ALA A 92 17.39 -18.06 3.24
C ALA A 92 16.16 -17.33 3.78
N HIS A 93 15.10 -17.23 2.97
CA HIS A 93 13.85 -16.52 3.28
C HIS A 93 12.65 -17.48 3.44
N ASN A 94 12.83 -18.55 4.21
CA ASN A 94 11.85 -19.65 4.36
C ASN A 94 10.42 -19.19 4.71
N GLY A 95 10.28 -18.08 5.44
CA GLY A 95 8.98 -17.51 5.76
C GLY A 95 8.24 -16.95 4.54
N TYR A 96 8.97 -16.28 3.64
CA TYR A 96 8.42 -15.85 2.36
C TYR A 96 8.08 -17.06 1.48
N ASP A 97 8.94 -18.07 1.42
CA ASP A 97 8.71 -19.28 0.61
C ASP A 97 7.45 -20.04 1.08
N SER A 98 7.25 -20.12 2.38
CA SER A 98 6.06 -20.73 2.97
C SER A 98 4.80 -19.91 2.65
N LEU A 99 4.89 -18.58 2.74
CA LEU A 99 3.77 -17.69 2.43
C LEU A 99 3.38 -17.72 0.95
N ILE A 100 4.34 -17.66 0.02
CA ILE A 100 4.04 -17.69 -1.41
C ILE A 100 3.47 -19.05 -1.83
N ASN A 101 3.95 -20.14 -1.22
CA ASN A 101 3.38 -21.47 -1.44
C ASN A 101 1.92 -21.55 -0.95
N GLU A 102 1.62 -20.99 0.21
CA GLU A 102 0.27 -20.96 0.78
C GLU A 102 -0.69 -20.09 -0.05
N LEU A 103 -0.22 -18.95 -0.56
CA LEU A 103 -1.00 -18.09 -1.47
C LEU A 103 -1.31 -18.78 -2.82
N GLY A 104 -0.48 -19.76 -3.21
CA GLY A 104 -0.66 -20.55 -4.42
C GLY A 104 -0.34 -19.79 -5.72
N SER A 105 -0.62 -20.45 -6.85
CA SER A 105 -0.17 -19.99 -8.19
C SER A 105 -0.82 -18.69 -8.68
N SER A 106 -1.89 -18.22 -8.03
CA SER A 106 -2.53 -16.94 -8.35
C SER A 106 -1.66 -15.75 -7.93
N TRP A 107 -0.74 -15.95 -6.98
CA TRP A 107 0.19 -14.96 -6.48
C TRP A 107 1.62 -15.25 -6.93
N LYS A 108 2.37 -14.17 -7.13
CA LYS A 108 3.82 -14.20 -7.41
C LYS A 108 4.49 -13.14 -6.54
N GLY A 109 5.81 -13.16 -6.48
CA GLY A 109 6.56 -12.18 -5.71
C GLY A 109 7.87 -11.77 -6.38
N LEU A 110 8.25 -10.52 -6.18
CA LEU A 110 9.60 -10.01 -6.35
C LEU A 110 10.23 -9.95 -4.96
N ILE A 111 11.45 -10.47 -4.80
CA ILE A 111 12.19 -10.44 -3.53
C ILE A 111 13.58 -9.86 -3.79
N THR A 112 14.20 -9.25 -2.78
CA THR A 112 15.60 -8.84 -2.86
C THR A 112 16.51 -10.07 -2.96
N ASP A 113 17.61 -9.96 -3.70
CA ASP A 113 18.57 -11.06 -3.88
C ASP A 113 19.48 -11.29 -2.66
N SER A 114 19.48 -10.32 -1.76
CA SER A 114 20.27 -10.29 -0.55
C SER A 114 19.46 -9.65 0.57
N LEU A 115 19.90 -9.89 1.78
CA LEU A 115 19.33 -9.38 3.02
C LEU A 115 20.03 -8.08 3.44
N ARG A 116 19.36 -7.27 4.26
CA ARG A 116 19.91 -6.05 4.87
C ARG A 116 19.66 -5.97 6.38
N PRO A 117 20.62 -5.48 7.18
CA PRO A 117 22.03 -5.30 6.83
C PRO A 117 22.63 -6.63 6.35
N ASN A 118 23.58 -6.63 5.40
CA ASN A 118 24.16 -7.81 4.76
C ASN A 118 25.09 -8.61 5.68
N THR A 119 24.53 -9.04 6.81
CA THR A 119 25.16 -9.82 7.86
C THR A 119 24.27 -11.01 8.18
N ILE A 120 24.81 -12.04 8.82
CA ILE A 120 24.00 -13.19 9.27
C ILE A 120 23.22 -12.92 10.57
N SER A 121 23.03 -11.64 10.92
CA SER A 121 22.34 -11.26 12.16
C SER A 121 20.87 -11.69 12.14
N SER A 122 20.29 -11.89 13.32
CA SER A 122 18.86 -12.17 13.46
C SER A 122 17.96 -10.98 13.12
N ASN A 123 18.53 -9.79 12.93
CA ASN A 123 17.81 -8.57 12.57
C ASN A 123 17.90 -8.26 11.08
N SER A 124 18.60 -9.09 10.32
CA SER A 124 18.71 -8.92 8.88
C SER A 124 17.51 -9.52 8.17
N GLU A 125 16.99 -8.79 7.19
CA GLU A 125 15.75 -9.10 6.50
C GLU A 125 15.86 -8.90 4.99
N PHE A 126 14.98 -9.57 4.26
CA PHE A 126 14.70 -9.29 2.86
C PHE A 126 13.49 -8.36 2.77
N TYR A 127 13.33 -7.74 1.60
CA TYR A 127 12.07 -7.13 1.20
C TYR A 127 11.42 -7.96 0.11
N ALA A 128 10.09 -8.03 0.14
CA ALA A 128 9.32 -8.66 -0.91
C ALA A 128 8.15 -7.79 -1.36
N ILE A 129 7.75 -7.92 -2.63
CA ILE A 129 6.54 -7.36 -3.19
C ILE A 129 5.74 -8.50 -3.79
N LEU A 130 4.62 -8.83 -3.16
CA LEU A 130 3.68 -9.86 -3.60
C LEU A 130 2.66 -9.22 -4.55
N TYR A 131 2.26 -9.94 -5.59
CA TYR A 131 1.27 -9.45 -6.53
C TYR A 131 0.39 -10.57 -7.10
N ARG A 132 -0.87 -10.23 -7.36
CA ARG A 132 -1.83 -11.13 -8.00
C ARG A 132 -1.55 -11.18 -9.50
N SER A 133 -1.06 -12.32 -9.96
CA SER A 133 -0.53 -12.49 -11.32
C SER A 133 -1.57 -12.42 -12.45
N SER A 134 -2.87 -12.49 -12.11
CA SER A 134 -3.96 -12.25 -13.05
C SER A 134 -4.26 -10.77 -13.30
N ILE A 135 -3.72 -9.86 -12.47
CA ILE A 135 -3.98 -8.41 -12.54
C ILE A 135 -2.68 -7.65 -12.81
N VAL A 136 -1.59 -8.05 -12.18
CA VAL A 136 -0.31 -7.33 -12.16
C VAL A 136 0.81 -8.23 -12.65
N ARG A 137 1.78 -7.62 -13.32
CA ARG A 137 3.06 -8.26 -13.68
C ARG A 137 4.21 -7.27 -13.52
N PRO A 138 5.46 -7.76 -13.42
CA PRO A 138 6.63 -6.91 -13.51
C PRO A 138 6.70 -6.23 -14.87
N CYS A 139 7.19 -4.99 -14.89
CA CYS A 139 7.50 -4.31 -16.15
C CYS A 139 8.56 -5.08 -16.94
N ALA A 140 8.60 -4.90 -18.25
CA ALA A 140 9.60 -5.55 -19.10
C ALA A 140 11.03 -5.28 -18.60
N GLY A 141 11.83 -6.34 -18.44
CA GLY A 141 13.20 -6.27 -17.93
C GLY A 141 13.33 -6.30 -16.40
N TRP A 142 12.22 -6.32 -15.66
CA TRP A 142 12.23 -6.38 -14.19
C TRP A 142 11.90 -7.79 -13.70
N SER A 143 12.80 -8.38 -12.92
CA SER A 143 12.61 -9.73 -12.36
C SER A 143 12.92 -9.85 -10.87
N LYS A 144 13.43 -8.77 -10.25
CA LYS A 144 13.76 -8.69 -8.84
C LYS A 144 13.63 -7.26 -8.34
N LEU A 145 13.70 -7.08 -7.02
CA LEU A 145 13.83 -5.76 -6.41
C LEU A 145 15.28 -5.28 -6.50
N ILE A 146 15.45 -3.98 -6.70
CA ILE A 146 16.74 -3.31 -6.81
C ILE A 146 16.88 -2.39 -5.59
N TYR A 147 18.00 -2.52 -4.87
CA TYR A 147 18.31 -1.62 -3.76
C TYR A 147 18.64 -0.22 -4.27
N HIS A 148 18.17 0.79 -3.54
CA HIS A 148 18.80 2.10 -3.55
C HIS A 148 20.27 1.94 -3.16
N GLN A 149 21.16 2.63 -3.86
CA GLN A 149 22.59 2.49 -3.64
C GLN A 149 22.99 3.22 -2.36
N ASP A 150 23.36 2.45 -1.35
CA ASP A 150 23.91 2.89 -0.07
C ASP A 150 24.80 1.76 0.47
N ASN A 151 25.48 1.96 1.60
CA ASN A 151 26.27 0.91 2.23
C ASN A 151 25.36 -0.24 2.68
N ASP A 152 25.75 -1.50 2.39
CA ASP A 152 24.93 -2.67 2.69
C ASP A 152 24.90 -3.11 4.16
N GLY A 153 25.59 -2.37 5.03
CA GLY A 153 25.73 -2.65 6.46
C GLY A 153 26.45 -3.98 6.75
N GLY A 154 27.14 -4.56 5.76
CA GLY A 154 28.00 -5.73 5.89
C GLY A 154 29.46 -5.38 6.17
N ASP A 155 30.28 -6.40 6.44
CA ASP A 155 31.71 -6.23 6.76
C ASP A 155 32.53 -5.58 5.62
N ASN A 156 32.02 -5.63 4.39
CA ASN A 156 32.65 -5.07 3.19
C ASN A 156 31.90 -3.85 2.64
N GLY A 157 30.97 -3.27 3.42
CA GLY A 157 30.23 -2.08 3.04
C GLY A 157 31.16 -0.90 2.81
N VAL A 158 30.90 -0.12 1.75
CA VAL A 158 31.71 1.04 1.37
C VAL A 158 30.85 2.30 1.41
N GLY A 159 31.37 3.37 2.00
CA GLY A 159 30.67 4.65 2.14
C GLY A 159 29.89 4.75 3.44
N ASP A 160 29.14 5.85 3.57
CA ASP A 160 28.26 6.08 4.72
C ASP A 160 27.11 5.05 4.70
N ASP A 161 26.64 4.65 5.89
CA ASP A 161 25.50 3.74 6.10
C ASP A 161 24.30 4.58 6.54
N VAL A 162 23.60 5.14 5.55
CA VAL A 162 22.48 6.07 5.76
C VAL A 162 21.23 5.30 6.17
N PHE A 163 20.94 4.21 5.46
CA PHE A 163 19.82 3.32 5.68
C PHE A 163 20.29 2.04 6.32
N SER A 164 19.76 1.75 7.51
CA SER A 164 20.02 0.46 8.17
C SER A 164 19.58 -0.73 7.31
N ARG A 165 18.58 -0.49 6.45
CA ARG A 165 18.06 -1.40 5.42
C ARG A 165 17.62 -0.55 4.23
N GLU A 166 18.53 -0.38 3.27
CA GLU A 166 18.34 0.41 2.07
C GLU A 166 17.01 0.07 1.39
N PRO A 167 16.18 1.06 1.03
CA PRO A 167 14.94 0.81 0.32
C PRO A 167 15.18 0.02 -0.97
N ALA A 168 14.32 -0.96 -1.26
CA ALA A 168 14.41 -1.75 -2.48
C ALA A 168 13.13 -1.64 -3.29
N PHE A 169 13.24 -1.43 -4.60
CA PHE A 169 12.10 -1.14 -5.45
C PHE A 169 12.02 -2.04 -6.69
N GLY A 170 10.80 -2.21 -7.18
CA GLY A 170 10.50 -2.92 -8.41
C GLY A 170 9.52 -2.14 -9.26
N CYS A 171 9.51 -2.42 -10.56
CA CYS A 171 8.53 -1.89 -11.49
C CYS A 171 7.41 -2.89 -11.73
N LEU A 172 6.16 -2.46 -11.54
CA LEU A 172 4.96 -3.26 -11.76
C LEU A 172 4.03 -2.54 -12.74
N GLU A 173 3.27 -3.32 -13.50
CA GLU A 173 2.23 -2.82 -14.39
C GLU A 173 0.94 -3.65 -14.27
N ALA A 174 -0.18 -2.95 -14.34
CA ALA A 174 -1.54 -3.48 -14.40
C ALA A 174 -2.09 -3.25 -15.83
N PRO A 175 -1.96 -4.25 -16.72
CA PRO A 175 -2.47 -4.15 -18.09
C PRO A 175 -4.01 -4.15 -18.12
N THR A 176 -4.60 -3.35 -19.02
CA THR A 176 -6.04 -3.42 -19.34
C THR A 176 -6.34 -4.48 -20.42
N SER A 177 -5.31 -4.87 -21.17
CA SER A 177 -5.31 -5.99 -22.10
C SER A 177 -3.86 -6.42 -22.37
N HIS A 178 -3.64 -7.55 -23.05
CA HIS A 178 -2.28 -8.04 -23.37
C HIS A 178 -1.39 -6.99 -24.05
N PHE A 179 -1.96 -6.08 -24.82
CA PHE A 179 -1.25 -5.08 -25.63
C PHE A 179 -1.33 -3.65 -25.09
N LYS A 180 -2.07 -3.41 -24.00
CA LYS A 180 -2.28 -2.06 -23.45
C LYS A 180 -2.02 -2.04 -21.95
N ILE A 181 -0.94 -1.35 -21.57
CA ILE A 181 -0.67 -0.99 -20.19
C ILE A 181 -1.74 0.02 -19.76
N GLY A 182 -2.42 -0.26 -18.65
CA GLY A 182 -3.40 0.64 -18.06
C GLY A 182 -2.74 1.59 -17.07
N PHE A 183 -2.00 1.00 -16.13
CA PHE A 183 -1.29 1.68 -15.06
C PHE A 183 0.03 0.97 -14.82
N ASP A 184 1.09 1.74 -14.60
CA ASP A 184 2.41 1.26 -14.26
C ASP A 184 3.03 2.17 -13.21
N PHE A 185 3.92 1.62 -12.40
CA PHE A 185 4.47 2.33 -11.25
C PHE A 185 5.74 1.66 -10.76
N LEU A 186 6.62 2.42 -10.09
CA LEU A 186 7.63 1.84 -9.22
C LEU A 186 7.15 1.89 -7.77
N ILE A 187 7.38 0.80 -7.06
CA ILE A 187 7.09 0.71 -5.63
C ILE A 187 8.31 0.22 -4.87
N ALA A 188 8.72 0.98 -3.85
CA ALA A 188 9.80 0.66 -2.94
C ALA A 188 9.29 0.13 -1.61
N ALA A 189 9.97 -0.88 -1.08
CA ALA A 189 9.85 -1.32 0.30
C ALA A 189 10.79 -0.50 1.18
N PHE A 190 10.29 -0.01 2.31
CA PHE A 190 11.07 0.69 3.32
C PHE A 190 10.70 0.24 4.73
N HIS A 191 11.69 -0.10 5.54
CA HIS A 191 11.53 -0.38 6.96
C HIS A 191 12.56 0.41 7.76
N ALA A 192 12.14 1.55 8.32
CA ALA A 192 13.00 2.43 9.09
C ALA A 192 13.63 1.71 10.29
N THR A 193 14.84 2.10 10.68
CA THR A 193 15.50 1.65 11.90
C THR A 193 14.61 1.79 13.13
N PHE A 194 14.90 1.04 14.19
CA PHE A 194 14.26 1.22 15.50
C PHE A 194 15.27 1.68 16.57
N LYS A 195 16.50 2.04 16.18
CA LYS A 195 17.60 2.41 17.10
C LYS A 195 17.23 3.58 18.02
N SER A 196 16.70 4.68 17.46
CA SER A 196 16.22 5.84 18.23
C SER A 196 15.31 6.71 17.36
N LYS A 197 14.52 7.59 17.99
CA LYS A 197 13.71 8.58 17.26
C LYS A 197 14.54 9.50 16.36
N ALA A 198 15.76 9.85 16.78
CA ALA A 198 16.65 10.68 15.97
C ALA A 198 17.16 9.92 14.74
N ALA A 199 17.54 8.65 14.92
CA ALA A 199 17.98 7.79 13.83
C ALA A 199 16.86 7.52 12.81
N ILE A 200 15.63 7.25 13.29
CA ILE A 200 14.45 7.09 12.43
C ILE A 200 14.23 8.32 11.55
N LYS A 201 14.30 9.51 12.14
CA LYS A 201 14.12 10.77 11.42
C LYS A 201 15.23 11.04 10.43
N ALA A 202 16.48 10.76 10.80
CA ALA A 202 17.63 10.91 9.91
C ALA A 202 17.46 10.01 8.67
N GLU A 203 17.23 8.71 8.88
CA GLU A 203 17.03 7.73 7.80
C GLU A 203 15.82 8.11 6.91
N SER A 204 14.70 8.49 7.52
CA SER A 204 13.51 8.93 6.76
C SER A 204 13.72 10.25 6.00
N GLY A 205 14.65 11.11 6.42
CA GLY A 205 14.97 12.36 5.75
C GLY A 205 15.60 12.16 4.37
N HIS A 206 16.18 10.99 4.11
CA HIS A 206 16.83 10.66 2.84
C HIS A 206 15.89 10.03 1.80
N LEU A 207 14.59 9.89 2.09
CA LEU A 207 13.65 9.25 1.16
C LEU A 207 13.49 9.98 -0.18
N ASN A 208 13.79 11.28 -0.26
CA ASN A 208 13.85 12.02 -1.52
C ASN A 208 14.93 11.48 -2.49
N GLU A 209 16.03 10.94 -1.96
CA GLU A 209 17.11 10.33 -2.74
C GLU A 209 16.66 8.99 -3.36
N VAL A 210 15.79 8.28 -2.65
CA VAL A 210 15.17 7.03 -3.12
C VAL A 210 14.23 7.32 -4.28
N PHE A 211 13.36 8.33 -4.17
CA PHE A 211 12.51 8.77 -5.28
C PHE A 211 13.34 9.18 -6.49
N SER A 212 14.45 9.91 -6.28
CA SER A 212 15.38 10.29 -7.35
C SER A 212 15.99 9.06 -8.04
N THR A 213 16.34 8.04 -7.25
CA THR A 213 16.87 6.76 -7.78
C THR A 213 15.83 6.00 -8.58
N MET A 214 14.58 5.93 -8.09
CA MET A 214 13.48 5.28 -8.82
C MET A 214 13.20 5.99 -10.15
N ALA A 215 13.16 7.33 -10.15
CA ALA A 215 12.98 8.14 -11.35
C ALA A 215 14.11 7.94 -12.37
N ALA A 216 15.35 7.83 -11.90
CA ALA A 216 16.51 7.55 -12.75
C ALA A 216 16.49 6.13 -13.33
N ALA A 217 16.02 5.14 -12.55
CA ALA A 217 15.92 3.75 -12.99
C ALA A 217 14.84 3.53 -14.06
N ARG A 218 13.80 4.39 -14.09
CA ARG A 218 12.77 4.38 -15.14
C ARG A 218 12.41 5.81 -15.56
N PRO A 219 13.22 6.42 -16.44
CA PRO A 219 12.98 7.79 -16.87
C PRO A 219 11.60 7.96 -17.51
N GLY A 220 10.85 8.95 -17.03
CA GLY A 220 9.50 9.28 -17.53
C GLY A 220 8.36 8.65 -16.74
N GLU A 221 8.63 7.64 -15.90
CA GLU A 221 7.66 7.17 -14.90
C GLU A 221 7.46 8.24 -13.82
N LYS A 222 6.20 8.49 -13.47
CA LYS A 222 5.79 9.51 -12.48
C LYS A 222 5.11 8.89 -11.28
N ASP A 223 4.62 7.66 -11.41
CA ASP A 223 3.93 6.94 -10.35
C ASP A 223 4.97 6.20 -9.49
N LEU A 224 5.54 6.94 -8.54
CA LEU A 224 6.55 6.46 -7.61
C LEU A 224 5.95 6.32 -6.21
N ILE A 225 6.09 5.15 -5.62
CA ILE A 225 5.51 4.82 -4.31
C ILE A 225 6.62 4.29 -3.40
N ILE A 226 6.71 4.80 -2.17
CA ILE A 226 7.49 4.17 -1.09
C ILE A 226 6.50 3.70 -0.03
N ALA A 227 6.53 2.41 0.31
CA ALA A 227 5.60 1.81 1.25
C ALA A 227 6.33 0.87 2.22
N GLY A 228 5.79 0.72 3.42
CA GLY A 228 6.37 -0.12 4.47
C GLY A 228 6.15 0.44 5.87
N ASP A 229 7.10 0.20 6.75
CA ASP A 229 7.05 0.61 8.16
C ASP A 229 8.06 1.72 8.42
N PHE A 230 7.56 2.95 8.47
CA PHE A 230 8.39 4.15 8.62
C PHE A 230 8.75 4.42 10.09
N ASN A 231 8.17 3.68 11.05
CA ASN A 231 8.29 3.96 12.49
C ASN A 231 7.99 5.43 12.87
N LEU A 232 7.24 6.15 12.03
CA LEU A 232 6.84 7.55 12.19
C LEU A 232 5.33 7.71 11.98
N VAL A 233 4.77 8.68 12.69
CA VAL A 233 3.41 9.15 12.43
C VAL A 233 3.39 10.14 11.26
N PRO A 234 2.26 10.27 10.52
CA PRO A 234 2.18 11.06 9.29
C PRO A 234 2.74 12.48 9.38
N ASN A 235 2.39 13.25 10.42
CA ASN A 235 2.89 14.63 10.57
C ASN A 235 4.41 14.70 10.72
N THR A 236 5.00 13.74 11.44
CA THR A 236 6.47 13.72 11.60
C THR A 236 7.13 13.30 10.29
N LEU A 237 6.56 12.32 9.60
CA LEU A 237 7.07 11.89 8.29
C LEU A 237 7.05 13.05 7.29
N SER A 238 5.92 13.75 7.17
CA SER A 238 5.78 14.93 6.32
C SER A 238 6.83 16.00 6.60
N THR A 239 7.10 16.25 7.88
CA THR A 239 8.11 17.25 8.28
C THR A 239 9.52 16.84 7.88
N VAL A 240 9.89 15.55 8.05
CA VAL A 240 11.27 15.11 7.78
C VAL A 240 11.54 14.88 6.30
N THR A 241 10.53 14.53 5.51
CA THR A 241 10.67 14.35 4.06
C THR A 241 10.42 15.62 3.27
N GLU A 242 9.88 16.67 3.92
CA GLU A 242 9.36 17.87 3.26
C GLU A 242 8.28 17.55 2.22
N MET A 243 7.53 16.46 2.43
CA MET A 243 6.44 16.01 1.55
C MET A 243 5.10 16.16 2.24
N ASP A 244 4.06 16.47 1.47
CA ASP A 244 2.68 16.46 1.96
C ASP A 244 2.20 15.01 2.17
N VAL A 245 2.36 14.49 3.39
CA VAL A 245 1.84 13.18 3.76
C VAL A 245 0.41 13.34 4.27
N THR A 246 -0.56 13.04 3.41
CA THR A 246 -1.97 13.07 3.77
C THR A 246 -2.41 11.72 4.32
N THR A 247 -3.05 11.70 5.49
CA THR A 247 -3.73 10.49 5.97
C THR A 247 -5.09 10.37 5.30
N VAL A 248 -5.20 9.57 4.25
CA VAL A 248 -6.47 9.25 3.61
C VAL A 248 -7.11 8.07 4.36
N GLY A 249 -7.72 8.37 5.51
CA GLY A 249 -8.24 7.36 6.46
C GLY A 249 -9.76 7.28 6.59
N ARG A 250 -10.51 8.09 5.82
CA ARG A 250 -11.95 7.87 5.66
C ARG A 250 -12.27 7.95 4.18
N VAL A 251 -12.40 6.79 3.53
CA VAL A 251 -13.37 6.70 2.43
C VAL A 251 -14.67 7.19 3.07
N GLN A 252 -15.13 8.40 2.73
CA GLN A 252 -16.45 8.81 3.17
C GLN A 252 -17.42 7.97 2.37
N PRO A 253 -18.17 7.03 2.99
CA PRO A 253 -19.23 6.37 2.27
C PRO A 253 -20.19 7.43 1.74
N SER A 254 -20.68 7.23 0.53
CA SER A 254 -21.80 8.00 -0.03
C SER A 254 -23.05 7.14 -0.06
N ILE A 255 -24.22 7.75 -0.10
CA ILE A 255 -25.49 7.06 -0.33
C ILE A 255 -25.99 7.41 -1.73
N ARG A 256 -26.36 6.41 -2.51
CA ARG A 256 -27.09 6.58 -3.77
C ARG A 256 -28.56 6.27 -3.55
N LEU A 257 -29.45 7.13 -4.03
CA LEU A 257 -30.88 6.84 -4.11
C LEU A 257 -31.18 5.93 -5.31
N GLU A 258 -31.87 4.82 -5.08
CA GLU A 258 -32.19 3.83 -6.11
C GLU A 258 -33.56 4.04 -6.76
N SER A 259 -34.44 4.84 -6.13
CA SER A 259 -35.80 5.07 -6.64
C SER A 259 -36.28 6.50 -6.45
N SER A 260 -37.17 6.95 -7.34
CA SER A 260 -37.83 8.28 -7.25
C SER A 260 -38.88 8.35 -6.14
N GLN A 261 -39.19 7.23 -5.48
CA GLN A 261 -40.09 7.18 -4.33
C GLN A 261 -39.38 7.44 -2.99
N GLY A 262 -38.05 7.47 -2.98
CA GLY A 262 -37.26 7.84 -1.81
C GLY A 262 -36.98 9.34 -1.78
N THR A 263 -37.74 10.12 -1.01
CA THR A 263 -37.48 11.56 -0.85
C THR A 263 -36.51 11.80 0.31
N CYS A 264 -35.44 12.56 0.08
CA CYS A 264 -34.61 13.07 1.18
C CYS A 264 -35.37 14.18 1.92
N MET A 265 -35.63 13.99 3.21
CA MET A 265 -36.20 15.03 4.06
C MET A 265 -35.06 15.83 4.71
N THR A 266 -34.92 17.10 4.35
CA THR A 266 -33.96 18.03 4.96
C THR A 266 -34.57 18.68 6.20
N THR A 267 -33.82 18.78 7.28
CA THR A 267 -34.19 19.62 8.43
C THR A 267 -33.58 21.01 8.23
N SER A 268 -34.38 22.06 8.31
CA SER A 268 -33.91 23.45 8.40
C SER A 268 -33.27 23.73 9.75
#